data_AF-A0A7S1P715-F1
#
_entry.id   AF-A0A7S1P715-F1
#
_cell.length_a   1.000
_cell.length_b   1.000
_cell.length_c   1.000
_cell.angle_alpha   90.00
_cell.angle_beta   90.00
_cell.angle_gamma   90.00
#
_symmetry.space_group_name_H-M   'P 1'
#
loop_
_entity.id
_entity.type
_entity.pdbx_description
1 polymer ?
#
loop_
_entity_poly.entity_id
_entity_poly.type
_entity_poly.pdbx_seq_one_letter_code
_entity_poly.pdbx_strand_id
1 'polypeptide(L)'
;ASEQERSRNRMADSNTVDPSLAASEWVQAAEGWLFHTPSALYFSTQTNAWYGFNDATQQYELVATPQESAAQQDPPLVRLTADARFMQGRRPKQEDRHVLIGDLRTFCQDNQLAEALANSGLTMNPGALYCLFDGHCGTLASEFCAKELPLRIMKELLKTDTPSKPSHPAPSDSASAPPPANTDASNGTPVAPSAATSDSDEISQDRRIHESFRRAFHSTDVAFLQKYRLNRDGCTAVLTLVLGNKVYVAFVGDSRAVAGRKNDEGKMVAERLTEDHKPNRPDERTRIEKAGGRIFKAG
;
A
#
# COMPACT_ATOMS: atom_id res chain seq x y z
N ALA A 1 -57.29 -11.37 26.02
CA ALA A 1 -56.46 -10.15 25.93
C ALA A 1 -55.30 -10.31 26.90
N SER A 2 -54.26 -11.00 26.42
CA SER A 2 -53.10 -11.46 27.19
C SER A 2 -51.93 -10.50 27.02
N GLU A 3 -50.99 -10.52 27.95
CA GLU A 3 -49.83 -9.62 28.11
C GLU A 3 -48.90 -9.48 26.88
N GLN A 4 -49.16 -10.18 25.78
CA GLN A 4 -48.45 -10.04 24.50
C GLN A 4 -48.89 -8.85 23.64
N GLU A 5 -50.01 -8.17 23.94
CA GLU A 5 -50.42 -6.94 23.23
C GLU A 5 -49.93 -5.65 23.90
N ARG A 6 -49.46 -5.70 25.16
CA ARG A 6 -48.86 -4.54 25.85
C ARG A 6 -47.37 -4.35 25.54
N SER A 7 -46.68 -5.36 25.04
CA SER A 7 -45.27 -5.28 24.63
C SER A 7 -45.06 -4.79 23.19
N ARG A 8 -46.11 -4.75 22.37
CA ARG A 8 -46.05 -4.20 20.99
C ARG A 8 -46.22 -2.68 20.89
N ASN A 9 -46.67 -2.02 21.96
CA ASN A 9 -46.89 -0.57 21.99
C ASN A 9 -45.79 0.23 22.72
N ARG A 10 -44.57 -0.33 22.86
CA ARG A 10 -43.35 0.36 23.35
C ARG A 10 -42.22 0.47 22.32
N MET A 11 -42.58 0.50 21.04
CA MET A 11 -41.65 0.81 19.93
C MET A 11 -42.25 1.86 18.99
N ALA A 12 -42.96 2.83 19.56
CA ALA A 12 -43.36 4.06 18.88
C ALA A 12 -43.25 5.18 19.92
N ASP A 13 -42.16 5.96 19.80
CA ASP A 13 -41.84 7.22 20.48
C ASP A 13 -40.43 7.20 21.08
N SER A 14 -39.43 7.33 20.22
CA SER A 14 -38.17 7.98 20.59
C SER A 14 -37.63 8.77 19.40
N ASN A 15 -38.46 9.68 18.89
CA ASN A 15 -38.01 10.79 18.03
C ASN A 15 -37.71 12.04 18.87
N THR A 16 -37.45 11.86 20.17
CA THR A 16 -37.03 12.93 21.06
C THR A 16 -35.53 13.07 20.98
N VAL A 17 -35.10 14.10 20.25
CA VAL A 17 -33.76 14.68 20.31
C VAL A 17 -33.36 14.81 21.78
N ASP A 18 -32.19 14.30 22.15
CA ASP A 18 -31.59 14.60 23.46
C ASP A 18 -31.33 16.12 23.50
N PRO A 19 -32.02 16.88 24.37
CA PRO A 19 -31.89 18.33 24.42
C PRO A 19 -30.47 18.82 24.70
N SER A 20 -29.59 17.94 25.18
CA SER A 20 -28.17 18.25 25.41
C SER A 20 -27.34 18.45 24.14
N LEU A 21 -27.81 17.98 22.98
CA LEU A 21 -27.11 18.09 21.68
C LEU A 21 -27.35 19.42 20.94
N ALA A 22 -28.37 20.18 21.33
CA ALA A 22 -28.73 21.43 20.65
C ALA A 22 -27.83 22.63 21.00
N ALA A 23 -26.92 22.47 21.97
CA ALA A 23 -26.08 23.54 22.51
C ALA A 23 -24.56 23.28 22.40
N SER A 24 -24.14 22.22 21.71
CA SER A 24 -22.74 21.80 21.66
C SER A 24 -21.92 22.60 20.63
N GLU A 25 -20.68 22.96 20.97
CA GLU A 25 -19.70 23.45 20.00
C GLU A 25 -19.19 22.27 19.16
N TRP A 26 -19.47 22.30 17.86
CA TRP A 26 -19.07 21.26 16.92
C TRP A 26 -17.73 21.63 16.28
N VAL A 27 -16.72 20.77 16.44
CA VAL A 27 -15.44 20.93 15.76
C VAL A 27 -15.38 19.92 14.61
N GLN A 28 -15.35 20.42 13.38
CA GLN A 28 -15.14 19.61 12.18
C GLN A 28 -13.70 19.07 12.22
N ALA A 29 -13.55 17.75 12.32
CA ALA A 29 -12.23 17.15 12.55
C ALA A 29 -11.53 16.70 11.26
N ALA A 30 -12.27 16.26 10.24
CA ALA A 30 -11.73 15.88 8.95
C ALA A 30 -12.81 15.73 7.86
N GLU A 31 -12.47 16.00 6.60
CA GLU A 31 -13.14 15.40 5.45
C GLU A 31 -12.49 14.03 5.18
N GLY A 32 -13.22 12.95 5.43
CA GLY A 32 -12.69 11.59 5.30
C GLY A 32 -13.71 10.63 4.69
N TRP A 33 -13.21 9.58 4.05
CA TRP A 33 -14.04 8.54 3.46
C TRP A 33 -14.36 7.47 4.50
N LEU A 34 -15.63 7.36 4.89
CA LEU A 34 -16.14 6.23 5.66
C LEU A 34 -16.95 5.35 4.72
N PHE A 35 -16.57 4.08 4.56
CA PHE A 35 -17.34 3.08 3.78
C PHE A 35 -17.84 3.55 2.40
N HIS A 36 -17.01 4.27 1.64
CA HIS A 36 -17.26 4.71 0.26
C HIS A 36 -18.25 5.89 0.09
N THR A 37 -18.57 6.61 1.16
CA THR A 37 -19.29 7.90 1.09
C THR A 37 -18.43 9.03 1.67
N PRO A 38 -18.36 10.20 1.02
CA PRO A 38 -17.87 11.42 1.66
C PRO A 38 -18.86 11.79 2.77
N SER A 39 -18.44 11.65 4.02
CA SER A 39 -19.27 11.97 5.19
C SER A 39 -18.47 12.90 6.09
N ALA A 40 -19.02 14.07 6.39
CA ALA A 40 -18.41 14.95 7.39
C ALA A 40 -18.50 14.28 8.76
N LEU A 41 -17.35 14.03 9.39
CA LEU A 41 -17.24 13.42 10.70
C LEU A 41 -17.01 14.52 11.75
N TYR A 42 -17.86 14.53 12.77
CA TYR A 42 -17.89 15.54 13.82
C TYR A 42 -17.56 14.89 15.16
N PHE A 43 -16.73 15.54 15.97
CA PHE A 43 -16.44 15.07 17.32
C PHE A 43 -17.15 15.96 18.34
N SER A 44 -17.90 15.34 19.25
CA SER A 44 -18.49 16.03 20.40
C SER A 44 -17.60 15.83 21.61
N THR A 45 -17.07 16.94 22.14
CA THR A 45 -16.29 16.95 23.39
C THR A 45 -17.17 16.72 24.62
N GLN A 46 -18.48 16.97 24.52
CA GLN A 46 -19.44 16.81 25.61
C GLN A 46 -19.81 15.35 25.84
N THR A 47 -20.04 14.59 24.76
CA THR A 47 -20.31 13.15 24.82
C THR A 47 -19.05 12.33 24.65
N ASN A 48 -17.91 12.99 24.37
CA ASN A 48 -16.64 12.38 24.01
C ASN A 48 -16.90 11.32 22.93
N ALA A 49 -17.44 11.68 21.77
CA ALA A 49 -17.87 10.71 20.74
C ALA A 49 -17.90 11.31 19.33
N TRP A 50 -17.82 10.45 18.32
CA TRP A 50 -17.85 10.76 16.90
C TRP A 50 -19.25 10.61 16.33
N TYR A 51 -19.66 11.57 15.50
CA TYR A 51 -20.96 11.66 14.86
C TYR A 51 -20.79 11.92 13.37
N GLY A 52 -21.70 11.37 12.55
CA GLY A 52 -21.86 11.73 11.15
C GLY A 52 -23.07 12.64 11.01
N PHE A 53 -23.04 13.60 10.10
CA PHE A 53 -24.23 14.39 9.78
C PHE A 53 -25.02 13.73 8.64
N ASN A 54 -26.28 13.42 8.91
CA ASN A 54 -27.21 12.86 7.93
C ASN A 54 -28.01 14.00 7.28
N ASP A 55 -27.72 14.29 6.01
CA ASP A 55 -28.38 15.36 5.25
C ASP A 55 -29.88 15.14 5.06
N ALA A 56 -30.34 13.89 5.01
CA ALA A 56 -31.75 13.57 4.81
C ALA A 56 -32.58 13.83 6.07
N THR A 57 -32.01 13.59 7.26
CA THR A 57 -32.67 13.80 8.54
C THR A 57 -32.29 15.13 9.19
N GLN A 58 -31.25 15.81 8.68
CA GLN A 58 -30.64 17.01 9.27
C GLN A 58 -30.21 16.79 10.73
N GLN A 59 -29.68 15.59 11.02
CA GLN A 59 -29.31 15.18 12.38
C GLN A 59 -27.90 14.59 12.45
N TYR A 60 -27.27 14.75 13.62
CA TYR A 60 -26.02 14.09 13.98
C TYR A 60 -26.31 12.69 14.52
N GLU A 61 -25.83 11.67 13.83
CA GLU A 61 -25.99 10.27 14.21
C GLU A 61 -24.68 9.75 14.80
N LEU A 62 -24.75 9.06 15.95
CA LEU A 62 -23.58 8.52 16.64
C LEU A 62 -22.89 7.48 15.74
N VAL A 63 -21.62 7.72 15.42
CA VAL A 63 -20.77 6.82 14.62
C VAL A 63 -19.86 5.98 15.50
N ALA A 64 -19.25 6.57 16.53
CA ALA A 64 -18.37 5.85 17.44
C ALA A 64 -18.21 6.57 18.79
N THR A 65 -18.07 5.84 19.88
CA THR A 65 -17.53 6.37 21.14
C THR A 65 -16.06 5.92 21.30
N PRO A 66 -15.18 6.72 21.93
CA PRO A 66 -13.88 6.28 22.42
C PRO A 66 -14.14 5.09 23.32
N GLN A 67 -13.60 3.94 22.93
CA GLN A 67 -13.71 2.75 23.74
C GLN A 67 -13.09 3.02 25.12
N GLU A 68 -13.88 2.87 26.18
CA GLU A 68 -13.32 2.46 27.46
C GLU A 68 -12.46 1.22 27.19
N SER A 69 -11.29 1.17 27.81
CA SER A 69 -10.24 0.17 27.60
C SER A 69 -10.72 -1.25 27.94
N ALA A 70 -11.59 -1.81 27.09
CA ALA A 70 -11.84 -3.23 26.98
C ALA A 70 -10.59 -3.81 26.31
N ALA A 71 -10.04 -4.86 26.92
CA ALA A 71 -8.86 -5.57 26.45
C ALA A 71 -8.85 -5.63 24.91
N GLN A 72 -7.80 -5.03 24.33
CA GLN A 72 -7.54 -4.81 22.92
C GLN A 72 -7.75 -6.13 22.13
N GLN A 73 -9.00 -6.38 21.73
CA GLN A 73 -9.31 -7.47 20.81
C GLN A 73 -8.85 -7.00 19.45
N ASP A 74 -7.87 -7.71 18.88
CA ASP A 74 -7.37 -7.42 17.53
C ASP A 74 -8.56 -7.27 16.57
N PRO A 75 -8.57 -6.25 15.70
CA PRO A 75 -9.64 -6.08 14.73
C PRO A 75 -9.79 -7.38 13.91
N PRO A 76 -11.02 -7.77 13.55
CA PRO A 76 -11.25 -9.01 12.82
C PRO A 76 -10.39 -9.07 11.56
N LEU A 77 -9.79 -10.22 11.30
CA LEU A 77 -8.90 -10.42 10.16
C LEU A 77 -9.67 -10.21 8.85
N VAL A 78 -9.22 -9.25 8.05
CA VAL A 78 -9.71 -9.03 6.69
C VAL A 78 -9.12 -10.12 5.80
N ARG A 79 -9.98 -10.99 5.28
CA ARG A 79 -9.57 -12.07 4.39
C ARG A 79 -9.59 -11.62 2.94
N LEU A 80 -8.42 -11.60 2.31
CA LEU A 80 -8.31 -11.45 0.87
C LEU A 80 -8.51 -12.80 0.19
N THR A 81 -9.26 -12.80 -0.91
CA THR A 81 -9.39 -13.98 -1.77
C THR A 81 -8.47 -13.81 -2.96
N ALA A 82 -7.67 -14.83 -3.25
CA ALA A 82 -6.81 -14.87 -4.41
C ALA A 82 -6.91 -16.24 -5.08
N ASP A 83 -6.89 -16.25 -6.41
CA ASP A 83 -6.77 -17.44 -7.24
C ASP A 83 -5.71 -17.17 -8.31
N ALA A 84 -5.02 -18.22 -8.75
CA ALA A 84 -4.05 -18.14 -9.83
C ALA A 84 -4.22 -19.33 -10.76
N ARG A 85 -4.17 -19.05 -12.06
CA ARG A 85 -4.25 -20.04 -13.13
C ARG A 85 -3.09 -19.82 -14.07
N PHE A 86 -2.50 -20.91 -14.53
CA PHE A 86 -1.45 -20.88 -15.54
C PHE A 86 -1.77 -21.89 -16.62
N MET A 87 -1.32 -21.61 -17.84
CA MET A 87 -1.40 -22.52 -18.96
C MET A 87 -0.10 -22.43 -19.76
N GLN A 88 0.47 -23.56 -20.12
CA GLN A 88 1.66 -23.59 -20.99
C GLN A 88 1.33 -23.09 -22.40
N GLY A 89 0.06 -23.23 -22.81
CA GLY A 89 -0.38 -22.91 -24.16
C GLY A 89 0.40 -23.75 -25.20
N ARG A 90 0.80 -23.10 -26.29
CA ARG A 90 1.52 -23.74 -27.42
C ARG A 90 3.03 -23.82 -27.22
N ARG A 91 3.56 -23.28 -26.12
CA ARG A 91 5.01 -23.27 -25.86
C ARG A 91 5.48 -24.69 -25.51
N PRO A 92 6.75 -25.05 -25.80
CA PRO A 92 7.28 -26.35 -25.45
C PRO A 92 7.49 -26.53 -23.93
N LYS A 93 7.60 -25.43 -23.17
CA LYS A 93 7.83 -25.42 -21.72
C LYS A 93 6.97 -24.35 -21.06
N GLN A 94 6.58 -24.59 -19.81
CA GLN A 94 5.96 -23.60 -18.95
C GLN A 94 7.04 -22.84 -18.17
N GLU A 95 7.29 -21.60 -18.57
CA GLU A 95 8.31 -20.72 -17.98
C GLU A 95 7.71 -19.74 -16.94
N ASP A 96 6.38 -19.61 -16.87
CA ASP A 96 5.68 -18.73 -15.93
C ASP A 96 5.67 -19.31 -14.50
N ARG A 97 5.83 -18.45 -13.50
CA ARG A 97 5.65 -18.79 -12.09
C ARG A 97 4.81 -17.72 -11.41
N HIS A 98 4.14 -18.09 -10.33
CA HIS A 98 3.41 -17.16 -9.47
C HIS A 98 3.56 -17.57 -8.01
N VAL A 99 3.32 -16.62 -7.11
CA VAL A 99 3.32 -16.84 -5.66
C VAL A 99 2.10 -16.14 -5.07
N LEU A 100 1.33 -16.85 -4.25
CA LEU A 100 0.22 -16.29 -3.50
C LEU A 100 0.46 -16.45 -2.01
N ILE A 101 0.79 -15.36 -1.32
CA ILE A 101 0.89 -15.31 0.14
C ILE A 101 -0.28 -14.47 0.64
N GLY A 102 -1.36 -15.15 1.05
CA GLY A 102 -2.58 -14.50 1.53
C GLY A 102 -2.53 -14.03 2.98
N ASP A 103 -1.57 -14.53 3.77
CA ASP A 103 -1.34 -14.12 5.16
C ASP A 103 0.17 -13.95 5.41
N LEU A 104 0.61 -12.69 5.43
CA LEU A 104 2.00 -12.34 5.70
C LEU A 104 2.41 -12.62 7.15
N ARG A 105 1.48 -12.69 8.11
CA ARG A 105 1.83 -13.04 9.50
C ARG A 105 2.27 -14.49 9.58
N THR A 106 1.48 -15.41 9.02
CA THR A 106 1.84 -16.83 8.93
C THR A 106 3.13 -17.02 8.14
N PHE A 107 3.26 -16.36 6.99
CA PHE A 107 4.49 -16.41 6.20
C PHE A 107 5.72 -15.96 7.00
N CYS A 108 5.61 -14.87 7.77
CA CYS A 108 6.69 -14.41 8.63
C CYS A 108 6.99 -15.40 9.77
N GLN A 109 5.98 -16.00 10.39
CA GLN A 109 6.17 -17.04 11.41
C GLN A 109 6.95 -18.24 10.86
N ASP A 110 6.51 -18.78 9.72
CA ASP A 110 7.12 -19.95 9.07
C ASP A 110 8.58 -19.69 8.64
N ASN A 111 8.91 -18.43 8.37
CA ASN A 111 10.25 -18.01 7.95
C ASN A 111 11.09 -17.37 9.06
N GLN A 112 10.68 -17.53 10.34
CA GLN A 112 11.43 -17.02 11.51
C GLN A 112 11.60 -15.49 11.50
N LEU A 113 10.60 -14.78 10.97
CA LEU A 113 10.54 -13.31 10.88
C LEU A 113 9.49 -12.70 11.83
N ALA A 114 8.87 -13.49 12.72
CA ALA A 114 7.79 -13.02 13.59
C ALA A 114 8.22 -11.87 14.52
N GLU A 115 9.42 -11.95 15.11
CA GLU A 115 9.96 -10.90 15.96
C GLU A 115 10.26 -9.62 15.17
N ALA A 116 10.92 -9.75 14.02
CA ALA A 116 11.18 -8.62 13.13
C ALA A 116 9.87 -7.96 12.68
N LEU A 117 8.82 -8.77 12.44
CA LEU A 117 7.50 -8.27 12.12
C LEU A 117 6.88 -7.45 13.26
N ALA A 118 6.90 -7.98 14.49
CA ALA A 118 6.39 -7.28 15.67
C ALA A 118 7.08 -5.92 15.88
N ASN A 119 8.35 -5.81 15.52
CA ASN A 119 9.15 -4.59 15.66
C ASN A 119 9.09 -3.63 14.45
N SER A 120 8.42 -4.01 13.36
CA SER A 120 8.47 -3.25 12.10
C SER A 120 7.54 -2.04 12.03
N GLY A 121 6.53 -2.00 12.90
CA GLY A 121 5.44 -1.01 12.85
C GLY A 121 4.51 -1.15 11.64
N LEU A 122 4.61 -2.23 10.84
CA LEU A 122 3.74 -2.43 9.69
C LEU A 122 2.36 -2.95 10.09
N THR A 123 1.31 -2.33 9.56
CA THR A 123 -0.07 -2.82 9.69
C THR A 123 -0.33 -4.02 8.78
N MET A 124 -0.50 -5.21 9.37
CA MET A 124 -0.66 -6.49 8.65
C MET A 124 -2.10 -7.02 8.62
N ASN A 125 -3.13 -6.17 8.72
CA ASN A 125 -4.52 -6.60 8.60
C ASN A 125 -5.29 -5.75 7.56
N PRO A 126 -5.49 -6.25 6.32
CA PRO A 126 -4.89 -7.46 5.76
C PRO A 126 -3.39 -7.29 5.50
N GLY A 127 -2.66 -8.40 5.38
CA GLY A 127 -1.26 -8.45 5.00
C GLY A 127 -1.06 -9.56 3.98
N ALA A 128 -0.82 -9.22 2.71
CA ALA A 128 -0.68 -10.21 1.63
C ALA A 128 0.37 -9.79 0.60
N LEU A 129 0.97 -10.77 -0.08
CA LEU A 129 1.91 -10.58 -1.17
C LEU A 129 1.58 -11.53 -2.32
N TYR A 130 1.38 -10.98 -3.51
CA TYR A 130 1.09 -11.72 -4.73
C TYR A 130 2.14 -11.38 -5.78
N CYS A 131 2.72 -12.38 -6.44
CA CYS A 131 3.76 -12.19 -7.44
C CYS A 131 3.48 -13.00 -8.69
N LEU A 132 3.85 -12.45 -9.84
CA LEU A 132 3.86 -13.12 -11.15
C LEU A 132 5.23 -12.91 -11.82
N PHE A 133 5.74 -13.98 -12.42
CA PHE A 133 7.03 -14.03 -13.09
C PHE A 133 6.87 -14.70 -14.46
N ASP A 134 7.12 -13.95 -15.54
CA ASP A 134 7.15 -14.46 -16.92
C ASP A 134 8.60 -14.80 -17.27
N GLY A 135 8.91 -16.09 -17.32
CA GLY A 135 10.27 -16.59 -17.62
C GLY A 135 10.53 -16.65 -19.11
N HIS A 136 11.79 -16.46 -19.51
CA HIS A 136 12.23 -16.61 -20.89
C HIS A 136 13.62 -17.22 -20.97
N CYS A 137 13.87 -17.94 -22.08
CA CYS A 137 15.13 -18.67 -22.35
C CYS A 137 15.40 -19.86 -21.41
N GLY A 138 14.47 -20.16 -20.51
CA GLY A 138 14.47 -21.27 -19.57
C GLY A 138 13.58 -20.97 -18.35
N THR A 139 13.55 -21.88 -17.38
CA THR A 139 12.69 -21.77 -16.18
C THR A 139 13.44 -21.31 -14.93
N LEU A 140 14.77 -21.26 -14.95
CA LEU A 140 15.56 -21.09 -13.73
C LEU A 140 15.38 -19.70 -13.13
N ALA A 141 15.28 -18.66 -13.95
CA ALA A 141 15.12 -17.28 -13.47
C ALA A 141 13.76 -17.09 -12.77
N SER A 142 12.67 -17.54 -13.39
CA SER A 142 11.33 -17.42 -12.79
C SER A 142 11.16 -18.33 -11.57
N GLU A 143 11.72 -19.55 -11.57
CA GLU A 143 11.75 -20.42 -10.40
C GLU A 143 12.56 -19.83 -9.24
N PHE A 144 13.72 -19.26 -9.54
CA PHE A 144 14.56 -18.61 -8.53
C PHE A 144 13.85 -17.38 -7.94
N CYS A 145 13.25 -16.53 -8.77
CA CYS A 145 12.52 -15.35 -8.29
C CYS A 145 11.30 -15.75 -7.46
N ALA A 146 10.51 -16.73 -7.89
CA ALA A 146 9.36 -17.23 -7.14
C ALA A 146 9.75 -17.77 -5.75
N LYS A 147 10.93 -18.40 -5.65
CA LYS A 147 11.44 -18.91 -4.37
C LYS A 147 12.04 -17.83 -3.46
N GLU A 148 12.84 -16.94 -4.03
CA GLU A 148 13.75 -16.09 -3.26
C GLU A 148 13.22 -14.67 -3.03
N LEU A 149 12.54 -14.09 -4.03
CA LEU A 149 12.13 -12.70 -3.99
C LEU A 149 11.14 -12.40 -2.84
N PRO A 150 10.09 -13.21 -2.59
CA PRO A 150 9.14 -12.92 -1.51
C PRO A 150 9.80 -12.84 -0.13
N LEU A 151 10.69 -13.78 0.18
CA LEU A 151 11.41 -13.80 1.45
C LEU A 151 12.37 -12.62 1.58
N ARG A 152 13.04 -12.22 0.50
CA ARG A 152 13.93 -11.05 0.50
C ARG A 152 13.18 -9.75 0.69
N ILE A 153 12.01 -9.61 0.04
CA ILE A 153 11.11 -8.46 0.27
C ILE A 153 10.76 -8.38 1.74
N MET A 154 10.29 -9.46 2.36
CA MET A 154 9.96 -9.44 3.78
C MET A 154 11.17 -9.12 4.65
N LYS A 155 12.34 -9.69 4.37
CA LYS A 155 13.56 -9.34 5.12
C LYS A 155 13.92 -7.86 4.99
N GLU A 156 13.81 -7.26 3.81
CA GLU A 156 14.10 -5.84 3.61
C GLU A 156 13.03 -4.92 4.23
N LEU A 157 11.75 -5.32 4.22
CA LEU A 157 10.64 -4.56 4.81
C LEU A 157 10.71 -4.51 6.34
N LEU A 158 11.20 -5.58 6.95
CA LEU A 158 11.25 -5.77 8.39
C LEU A 158 12.57 -5.32 9.03
N LYS A 159 13.51 -4.78 8.23
CA LYS A 159 14.68 -4.11 8.77
C LYS A 159 14.24 -2.82 9.47
N THR A 160 14.57 -2.71 10.75
CA THR A 160 14.51 -1.42 11.45
C THR A 160 15.71 -0.58 11.03
N ASP A 161 15.48 0.71 10.81
CA ASP A 161 16.57 1.65 10.54
C ASP A 161 17.48 1.70 11.76
N THR A 162 18.54 0.89 11.75
CA THR A 162 19.73 1.24 12.50
C THR A 162 20.33 2.46 11.82
N PRO A 163 20.68 3.54 12.55
CA PRO A 163 21.28 4.72 11.95
C PRO A 163 22.61 4.31 11.30
N SER A 164 22.55 4.02 10.02
CA SER A 164 23.72 3.69 9.22
C SER A 164 24.41 4.98 8.84
N LYS A 165 25.72 5.03 9.11
CA LYS A 165 26.61 6.12 8.72
C LYS A 165 26.44 6.39 7.21
N PRO A 166 26.33 7.65 6.75
CA PRO A 166 26.05 7.96 5.35
C PRO A 166 27.17 7.41 4.46
N SER A 167 26.86 6.39 3.67
CA SER A 167 27.77 5.83 2.68
C SER A 167 27.48 6.41 1.30
N HIS A 168 28.30 7.39 0.93
CA HIS A 168 28.55 7.95 -0.40
C HIS A 168 27.39 8.55 -1.23
N PRO A 169 27.67 9.63 -1.98
CA PRO A 169 26.65 10.39 -2.69
C PRO A 169 26.12 9.61 -3.90
N ALA A 170 24.83 9.79 -4.16
CA ALA A 170 24.22 9.46 -5.45
C ALA A 170 25.03 10.11 -6.59
N PRO A 171 25.13 9.48 -7.78
CA PRO A 171 25.73 10.12 -8.93
C PRO A 171 24.96 11.40 -9.26
N SER A 172 25.69 12.52 -9.31
CA SER A 172 25.20 13.84 -9.62
C SER A 172 24.86 13.96 -11.11
N ASP A 173 23.58 14.00 -11.44
CA ASP A 173 23.16 14.58 -12.72
C ASP A 173 23.25 16.11 -12.61
N SER A 174 24.34 16.64 -13.15
CA SER A 174 24.58 18.07 -13.32
C SER A 174 24.05 18.52 -14.68
N ALA A 175 23.03 19.38 -14.66
CA ALA A 175 22.72 20.27 -15.77
C ALA A 175 22.26 21.61 -15.17
N SER A 176 23.16 22.58 -15.20
CA SER A 176 22.98 23.94 -14.72
C SER A 176 21.94 24.72 -15.55
N ALA A 177 21.08 25.47 -14.87
CA ALA A 177 20.45 26.68 -15.38
C ALA A 177 20.60 27.80 -14.31
N PRO A 178 20.83 29.07 -14.70
CA PRO A 178 21.22 30.13 -13.76
C PRO A 178 20.00 30.76 -13.04
N PRO A 179 20.18 31.37 -11.85
CA PRO A 179 19.10 32.03 -11.12
C PRO A 179 18.97 33.52 -11.48
N PRO A 180 17.78 34.15 -11.35
CA PRO A 180 17.68 35.59 -11.19
C PRO A 180 17.86 36.00 -9.71
N ALA A 181 18.33 37.23 -9.53
CA ALA A 181 18.78 37.84 -8.28
C ALA A 181 17.68 38.53 -7.47
N ASN A 182 17.99 38.74 -6.17
CA ASN A 182 17.51 39.76 -5.22
C ASN A 182 16.10 39.57 -4.61
N THR A 183 15.78 39.89 -3.35
CA THR A 183 16.49 40.48 -2.18
C THR A 183 15.56 40.35 -0.95
N ASP A 184 16.19 40.50 0.21
CA ASP A 184 15.68 41.08 1.47
C ASP A 184 15.01 40.25 2.56
N ALA A 185 15.42 40.64 3.77
CA ALA A 185 15.33 39.97 5.05
C ALA A 185 14.26 40.60 5.95
N SER A 186 13.65 39.80 6.84
CA SER A 186 13.38 40.21 8.23
C SER A 186 12.83 39.07 9.09
N ASN A 187 13.59 38.78 10.14
CA ASN A 187 13.24 38.35 11.51
C ASN A 187 11.77 38.02 11.89
N GLY A 188 11.57 36.88 12.59
CA GLY A 188 10.34 36.56 13.34
C GLY A 188 10.43 35.25 14.15
N THR A 189 10.71 35.39 15.45
CA THR A 189 10.40 34.59 16.66
C THR A 189 10.01 33.09 16.56
N PRO A 190 10.57 32.18 17.42
CA PRO A 190 10.21 30.76 17.41
C PRO A 190 8.84 30.53 18.07
N VAL A 191 7.86 30.10 17.28
CA VAL A 191 6.60 29.53 17.78
C VAL A 191 6.80 28.01 17.90
N ALA A 192 6.52 27.46 19.08
CA ALA A 192 6.65 26.04 19.39
C ALA A 192 5.82 25.16 18.43
N PRO A 193 6.33 24.01 17.95
CA PRO A 193 5.56 23.15 17.07
C PRO A 193 4.55 22.35 17.88
N SER A 194 3.27 22.62 17.62
CA SER A 194 2.13 21.82 18.04
C SER A 194 1.80 20.80 16.94
N ALA A 195 1.80 19.51 17.30
CA ALA A 195 1.03 18.42 16.71
C ALA A 195 1.00 18.26 15.17
N ALA A 196 2.17 18.08 14.52
CA ALA A 196 2.26 17.56 13.15
C ALA A 196 3.13 16.30 13.12
N THR A 197 2.52 15.12 13.33
CA THR A 197 3.26 13.84 13.36
C THR A 197 2.69 12.75 12.44
N SER A 198 1.54 12.91 11.78
CA SER A 198 0.97 11.83 10.94
C SER A 198 1.55 11.81 9.52
N ASP A 199 1.59 12.95 8.83
CA ASP A 199 1.92 12.99 7.41
C ASP A 199 3.40 12.75 7.13
N SER A 200 4.28 13.19 8.04
CA SER A 200 5.72 12.96 7.94
C SER A 200 6.09 11.49 8.11
N ASP A 201 5.38 10.79 9.00
CA ASP A 201 5.66 9.40 9.36
C ASP A 201 5.15 8.44 8.27
N GLU A 202 4.00 8.74 7.67
CA GLU A 202 3.50 8.00 6.50
C GLU A 202 4.41 8.15 5.27
N ILE A 203 4.85 9.37 4.95
CA ILE A 203 5.81 9.62 3.85
C ILE A 203 7.13 8.86 4.12
N SER A 204 7.52 8.71 5.38
CA SER A 204 8.69 7.94 5.79
C SER A 204 8.50 6.42 5.55
N GLN A 205 7.33 5.87 5.88
CA GLN A 205 7.04 4.45 5.69
C GLN A 205 6.94 4.08 4.21
N ASP A 206 6.25 4.88 3.39
CA ASP A 206 6.11 4.62 1.95
C ASP A 206 7.49 4.64 1.27
N ARG A 207 8.36 5.58 1.67
CA ARG A 207 9.75 5.65 1.20
C ARG A 207 10.56 4.42 1.64
N ARG A 208 10.38 3.96 2.88
CA ARG A 208 11.04 2.74 3.39
C ARG A 208 10.63 1.51 2.57
N ILE A 209 9.34 1.34 2.32
CA ILE A 209 8.80 0.23 1.52
C ILE A 209 9.37 0.27 0.09
N HIS A 210 9.42 1.45 -0.53
CA HIS A 210 10.01 1.61 -1.86
C HIS A 210 11.49 1.19 -1.90
N GLU A 211 12.29 1.63 -0.92
CA GLU A 211 13.71 1.25 -0.85
C GLU A 211 13.89 -0.25 -0.56
N SER A 212 13.04 -0.84 0.29
CA SER A 212 13.04 -2.29 0.54
C SER A 212 12.79 -3.08 -0.74
N PHE A 213 11.86 -2.65 -1.60
CA PHE A 213 11.69 -3.28 -2.91
C PHE A 213 12.94 -3.14 -3.78
N ARG A 214 13.52 -1.94 -3.90
CA ARG A 214 14.74 -1.74 -4.70
C ARG A 214 15.86 -2.69 -4.27
N ARG A 215 16.10 -2.82 -2.96
CA ARG A 215 17.12 -3.72 -2.40
C ARG A 215 16.79 -5.20 -2.61
N ALA A 216 15.52 -5.59 -2.44
CA ALA A 216 15.10 -6.97 -2.62
C ALA A 216 15.23 -7.41 -4.09
N PHE A 217 14.79 -6.60 -5.05
CA PHE A 217 14.94 -6.88 -6.47
C PHE A 217 16.42 -6.94 -6.86
N HIS A 218 17.21 -5.93 -6.48
CA HIS A 218 18.63 -5.87 -6.82
C HIS A 218 19.41 -7.05 -6.24
N SER A 219 19.22 -7.36 -4.96
CA SER A 219 19.90 -8.50 -4.34
C SER A 219 19.49 -9.84 -4.96
N THR A 220 18.22 -9.99 -5.37
CA THR A 220 17.72 -11.19 -6.07
C THR A 220 18.41 -11.37 -7.40
N ASP A 221 18.49 -10.32 -8.21
CA ASP A 221 19.19 -10.33 -9.49
C ASP A 221 20.68 -10.69 -9.31
N VAL A 222 21.37 -10.01 -8.39
CA VAL A 222 22.78 -10.31 -8.07
C VAL A 222 22.98 -11.76 -7.65
N ALA A 223 22.11 -12.30 -6.79
CA ALA A 223 22.24 -13.68 -6.32
C ALA A 223 21.95 -14.70 -7.43
N PHE A 224 20.99 -14.42 -8.32
CA PHE A 224 20.73 -15.26 -9.48
C PHE A 224 21.96 -15.31 -10.40
N LEU A 225 22.51 -14.15 -10.76
CA LEU A 225 23.70 -14.05 -11.62
C LEU A 225 24.93 -14.71 -10.97
N GLN A 226 25.09 -14.63 -9.66
CA GLN A 226 26.17 -15.33 -8.95
C GLN A 226 26.02 -16.85 -9.00
N LYS A 227 24.79 -17.36 -8.85
CA LYS A 227 24.49 -18.79 -8.84
C LYS A 227 24.51 -19.41 -10.24
N TYR A 228 24.09 -18.66 -11.25
CA TYR A 228 23.90 -19.14 -12.62
C TYR A 228 24.69 -18.31 -13.66
N ARG A 229 25.98 -18.04 -13.39
CA ARG A 229 26.86 -17.11 -14.13
C ARG A 229 26.89 -17.20 -15.67
N LEU A 230 26.58 -18.35 -16.26
CA LEU A 230 26.62 -18.59 -17.71
C LEU A 230 25.25 -18.92 -18.32
N ASN A 231 24.21 -18.89 -17.49
CA ASN A 231 22.85 -19.16 -17.93
C ASN A 231 22.28 -17.89 -18.61
N ARG A 232 21.34 -18.09 -19.54
CA ARG A 232 20.71 -17.02 -20.33
C ARG A 232 19.24 -16.82 -19.97
N ASP A 233 18.74 -17.51 -18.96
CA ASP A 233 17.38 -17.35 -18.49
C ASP A 233 17.23 -15.95 -17.91
N GLY A 234 16.08 -15.35 -18.17
CA GLY A 234 15.62 -14.15 -17.49
C GLY A 234 14.16 -14.30 -17.13
N CYS A 235 13.65 -13.39 -16.32
CA CYS A 235 12.22 -13.29 -16.11
C CYS A 235 11.80 -11.84 -15.89
N THR A 236 10.54 -11.55 -16.18
CA THR A 236 9.88 -10.38 -15.63
C THR A 236 9.53 -10.64 -14.16
N ALA A 237 9.13 -9.60 -13.45
CA ALA A 237 8.46 -9.71 -12.16
C ALA A 237 7.44 -8.58 -12.03
N VAL A 238 6.23 -8.90 -11.60
CA VAL A 238 5.26 -7.93 -11.09
C VAL A 238 4.71 -8.47 -9.78
N LEU A 239 4.63 -7.62 -8.77
CA LEU A 239 4.08 -8.00 -7.48
C LEU A 239 3.19 -6.92 -6.89
N THR A 240 2.29 -7.37 -6.04
CA THR A 240 1.36 -6.55 -5.27
C THR A 240 1.49 -6.92 -3.80
N LEU A 241 1.88 -5.93 -2.98
CA LEU A 241 1.92 -6.01 -1.54
C LEU A 241 0.73 -5.25 -0.96
N VAL A 242 -0.11 -5.94 -0.18
CA VAL A 242 -1.25 -5.33 0.53
C VAL A 242 -0.89 -5.23 2.01
N LEU A 243 -0.92 -4.02 2.55
CA LEU A 243 -0.69 -3.73 3.97
C LEU A 243 -1.80 -2.80 4.47
N GLY A 244 -2.71 -3.32 5.29
CA GLY A 244 -3.85 -2.57 5.77
C GLY A 244 -4.69 -2.03 4.62
N ASN A 245 -4.80 -0.70 4.53
CA ASN A 245 -5.54 0.01 3.49
C ASN A 245 -4.70 0.40 2.26
N LYS A 246 -3.40 0.07 2.22
CA LYS A 246 -2.49 0.43 1.11
C LYS A 246 -2.13 -0.79 0.26
N VAL A 247 -2.03 -0.55 -1.04
CA VAL A 247 -1.56 -1.52 -2.04
C VAL A 247 -0.34 -0.93 -2.73
N TYR A 248 0.79 -1.63 -2.63
CA TYR A 248 2.03 -1.27 -3.28
C TYR A 248 2.32 -2.22 -4.42
N VAL A 249 2.77 -1.68 -5.55
CA VAL A 249 3.12 -2.46 -6.73
C VAL A 249 4.58 -2.21 -7.08
N ALA A 250 5.33 -3.28 -7.30
CA ALA A 250 6.70 -3.23 -7.79
C ALA A 250 6.85 -4.16 -9.00
N PHE A 251 7.57 -3.71 -10.02
CA PHE A 251 7.65 -4.46 -11.27
C PHE A 251 8.93 -4.19 -12.07
N VAL A 252 9.34 -5.18 -12.84
CA VAL A 252 10.40 -5.13 -13.84
C VAL A 252 9.98 -5.99 -15.03
N GLY A 253 9.91 -5.38 -16.21
CA GLY A 253 9.56 -6.06 -17.46
C GLY A 253 8.19 -5.64 -17.97
N ASP A 254 7.51 -6.54 -18.66
CA ASP A 254 6.26 -6.28 -19.38
C ASP A 254 5.08 -7.16 -18.94
N SER A 255 5.24 -7.87 -17.82
CA SER A 255 4.09 -8.31 -17.03
C SER A 255 3.39 -7.09 -16.40
N ARG A 256 2.06 -7.17 -16.22
CA ARG A 256 1.25 -6.01 -15.85
C ARG A 256 0.31 -6.27 -14.67
N ALA A 257 0.19 -5.29 -13.77
CA ALA A 257 -0.88 -5.24 -12.78
C ALA A 257 -1.97 -4.24 -13.18
N VAL A 258 -3.23 -4.64 -13.01
CA VAL A 258 -4.42 -3.84 -13.33
C VAL A 258 -5.40 -3.95 -12.17
N ALA A 259 -5.85 -2.81 -11.64
CA ALA A 259 -6.92 -2.75 -10.65
C ALA A 259 -8.28 -2.70 -11.35
N GLY A 260 -9.25 -3.46 -10.85
CA GLY A 260 -10.65 -3.25 -11.16
C GLY A 260 -11.29 -2.40 -10.07
N ARG A 261 -11.79 -1.21 -10.39
CA ARG A 261 -12.44 -0.29 -9.44
C ARG A 261 -13.83 0.09 -9.95
N LYS A 262 -14.80 0.32 -9.06
CA LYS A 262 -16.05 0.99 -9.45
C LYS A 262 -15.79 2.49 -9.55
N ASN A 263 -16.15 3.12 -10.67
CA ASN A 263 -16.18 4.58 -10.76
C ASN A 263 -17.38 5.14 -9.96
N ASP A 264 -17.53 6.47 -9.93
CA ASP A 264 -18.61 7.17 -9.23
C ASP A 264 -20.01 6.78 -9.72
N GLU A 265 -20.11 6.24 -10.95
CA GLU A 265 -21.35 5.73 -11.55
C GLU A 265 -21.62 4.25 -11.18
N GLY A 266 -20.78 3.64 -10.33
CA GLY A 266 -20.87 2.24 -9.92
C GLY A 266 -20.41 1.23 -10.98
N LYS A 267 -19.87 1.68 -12.11
CA LYS A 267 -19.39 0.83 -13.21
C LYS A 267 -17.96 0.35 -12.94
N MET A 268 -17.72 -0.94 -13.18
CA MET A 268 -16.37 -1.50 -13.13
C MET A 268 -15.50 -0.92 -14.26
N VAL A 269 -14.38 -0.29 -13.86
CA VAL A 269 -13.34 0.23 -14.75
C VAL A 269 -12.00 -0.44 -14.43
N ALA A 270 -11.18 -0.59 -15.46
CA ALA A 270 -9.84 -1.15 -15.35
C ALA A 270 -8.81 0.00 -15.31
N GLU A 271 -8.00 0.02 -14.26
CA GLU A 271 -6.95 1.01 -14.02
C GLU A 271 -5.59 0.32 -14.07
N ARG A 272 -4.69 0.75 -14.97
CA ARG A 272 -3.34 0.20 -15.04
C ARG A 272 -2.52 0.70 -13.85
N LEU A 273 -1.98 -0.22 -13.06
CA LEU A 273 -1.08 0.10 -11.94
C LEU A 273 0.39 0.12 -12.37
N THR A 274 0.70 -0.47 -13.53
CA THR A 274 2.05 -0.56 -14.08
C THR A 274 2.07 -0.18 -15.55
N GLU A 275 3.20 0.36 -16.00
CA GLU A 275 3.46 0.66 -17.41
C GLU A 275 4.62 -0.19 -17.90
N ASP A 276 4.39 -1.01 -18.93
CA ASP A 276 5.36 -2.01 -19.39
C ASP A 276 6.72 -1.40 -19.74
N HIS A 277 7.80 -2.06 -19.33
CA HIS A 277 9.16 -1.73 -19.76
C HIS A 277 9.42 -2.25 -21.17
N LYS A 278 8.89 -1.54 -22.16
CA LYS A 278 9.14 -1.82 -23.58
C LYS A 278 10.28 -0.97 -24.12
N PRO A 279 11.22 -1.53 -24.89
CA PRO A 279 12.37 -0.78 -25.40
C PRO A 279 11.99 0.36 -26.36
N ASN A 280 10.78 0.35 -26.93
CA ASN A 280 10.29 1.43 -27.78
C ASN A 280 9.60 2.57 -27.01
N ARG A 281 9.38 2.44 -25.68
CA ARG A 281 8.83 3.50 -24.85
C ARG A 281 9.84 4.66 -24.78
N PRO A 282 9.45 5.94 -24.94
CA PRO A 282 10.41 7.04 -25.12
C PRO A 282 11.45 7.19 -24.00
N ASP A 283 11.01 7.07 -22.74
CA ASP A 283 11.86 7.12 -21.55
C ASP A 283 12.80 5.91 -21.47
N GLU A 284 12.27 4.71 -21.72
CA GLU A 284 13.06 3.46 -21.68
C GLU A 284 14.07 3.38 -22.82
N ARG A 285 13.70 3.85 -24.00
CA ARG A 285 14.60 4.06 -25.13
C ARG A 285 15.75 4.98 -24.74
N THR A 286 15.42 6.13 -24.19
CA THR A 286 16.41 7.13 -23.77
C THR A 286 17.35 6.53 -22.72
N ARG A 287 16.82 5.77 -21.75
CA ARG A 287 17.62 5.07 -20.74
C ARG A 287 18.59 4.07 -21.35
N ILE A 288 18.13 3.24 -22.29
CA ILE A 288 18.94 2.23 -22.99
C ILE A 288 20.04 2.91 -23.81
N GLU A 289 19.71 3.93 -24.60
CA GLU A 289 20.65 4.66 -25.46
C GLU A 289 21.71 5.42 -24.64
N LYS A 290 21.32 6.06 -23.53
CA LYS A 290 22.27 6.70 -22.60
C LYS A 290 23.25 5.72 -21.94
N ALA A 291 22.83 4.47 -21.74
CA ALA A 291 23.70 3.40 -21.23
C ALA A 291 24.61 2.78 -22.31
N GLY A 292 24.61 3.31 -23.54
CA GLY A 292 25.37 2.78 -24.68
C GLY A 292 24.70 1.60 -25.39
N GLY A 293 23.46 1.26 -25.01
CA GLY A 293 22.65 0.23 -25.65
C GLY A 293 22.07 0.69 -27.00
N ARG A 294 21.52 -0.28 -27.76
CA ARG A 294 20.88 -0.03 -29.06
C ARG A 294 19.57 -0.80 -29.15
N ILE A 295 18.59 -0.23 -29.84
CA ILE A 295 17.26 -0.82 -30.02
C ILE A 295 17.07 -1.15 -31.49
N PHE A 296 16.80 -2.42 -31.76
CA PHE A 296 16.50 -2.92 -33.10
C PHE A 296 15.07 -3.43 -33.15
N LYS A 297 14.42 -3.28 -34.31
CA LYS A 297 13.17 -3.98 -34.57
C LYS A 297 13.53 -5.42 -34.90
N ALA A 298 13.07 -6.37 -34.10
CA ALA A 298 13.12 -7.77 -34.49
C ALA A 298 12.22 -7.96 -35.72
N GLY A 299 12.77 -8.53 -36.79
CA GLY A 299 12.06 -8.84 -38.02
C GLY A 299 11.03 -9.93 -37.85
#